data_AF-A0A6A5GCJ0-F1
#
_entry.id   AF-A0A6A5GCJ0-F1
#
_cell.length_a   1.000
_cell.length_b   1.000
_cell.length_c   1.000
_cell.angle_alpha   90.00
_cell.angle_beta   90.00
_cell.angle_gamma   90.00
#
_symmetry.space_group_name_H-M   'P 1'
#
loop_
_entity.id
_entity.type
_entity.pdbx_description
1 polymer ?
#
loop_
_entity_poly.entity_id
_entity_poly.type
_entity_poly.pdbx_seq_one_letter_code
_entity_poly.pdbx_strand_id
1 'polypeptide(L)'
;MLSGVLKILVLFFSIFIISDAKNVCTGESLSAFNMLDVKNLTEMAKKPHCTHIVGDIIIQNLVDVELPVQIYKRIRVVFGSIIIVNNTNIVPPIFFQSLRVVNASLLPAITILGNKNVMMHVGNYFKKAVTQNKEKLMFAVLLNSNQILDTSQYNVWYLAGYPNSKFLMDSLLQVKVCGENFYKPIAGILGFLFVALTLGFSTVAFYDRPNLKI
;
A
#
# COMPACT_ATOMS: atom_id res chain seq x y z
N MET A 1 2.47 33.33 38.74
CA MET A 1 1.40 32.36 38.41
C MET A 1 0.98 32.59 36.96
N LEU A 2 1.35 31.71 36.02
CA LEU A 2 0.85 31.79 34.64
C LEU A 2 -0.67 31.60 34.64
N SER A 3 -1.39 32.58 34.08
CA SER A 3 -2.84 32.53 33.85
C SER A 3 -3.25 31.20 33.22
N GLY A 4 -4.37 30.62 33.66
CA GLY A 4 -4.87 29.32 33.18
C GLY A 4 -5.00 29.24 31.65
N VAL A 5 -5.19 30.40 31.00
CA VAL A 5 -5.25 30.54 29.54
C VAL A 5 -3.89 30.25 28.87
N LEU A 6 -2.77 30.66 29.48
CA LEU A 6 -1.44 30.44 28.94
C LEU A 6 -1.05 28.96 28.99
N LYS A 7 -1.50 28.22 30.02
CA LYS A 7 -1.29 26.77 30.12
C LYS A 7 -2.05 26.00 29.02
N ILE A 8 -3.27 26.40 28.70
CA ILE A 8 -4.08 25.79 27.63
C ILE A 8 -3.46 26.09 26.26
N LEU A 9 -2.95 27.31 26.04
CA LEU A 9 -2.30 27.69 24.79
C LEU A 9 -1.00 26.90 24.54
N VAL A 10 -0.19 26.69 25.59
CA VAL A 10 1.04 25.86 25.51
C VAL A 10 0.69 24.39 25.24
N LEU A 11 -0.40 23.88 25.83
CA LEU A 11 -0.86 22.51 25.58
C LEU A 11 -1.34 22.34 24.13
N PHE A 12 -2.08 23.31 23.59
CA PHE A 12 -2.49 23.30 22.18
C PHE A 12 -1.29 23.41 21.23
N PHE A 13 -0.32 24.27 21.49
CA PHE A 13 0.89 24.36 20.66
C PHE A 13 1.74 23.08 20.72
N SER A 14 1.77 22.39 21.85
CA SER A 14 2.51 21.12 21.98
C SER A 14 1.90 19.97 21.16
N ILE A 15 0.60 20.02 20.86
CA ILE A 15 -0.09 19.00 20.03
C ILE A 15 0.19 19.23 18.53
N PHE A 16 0.50 20.46 18.10
CA PHE A 16 0.70 20.81 16.69
C PHE A 16 2.12 20.60 16.15
N ILE A 17 3.10 20.24 17.00
CA ILE A 17 4.52 20.06 16.57
C ILE A 17 4.90 18.57 16.50
N ILE A 18 3.99 17.71 16.06
CA ILE A 18 4.41 16.42 15.45
C ILE A 18 4.56 16.66 13.95
N SER A 19 5.44 17.59 13.59
CA SER A 19 5.94 17.67 12.21
C SER A 19 6.87 16.47 12.05
N ASP A 20 6.37 15.42 11.40
CA ASP A 20 7.18 14.24 11.09
C ASP A 20 8.45 14.67 10.36
N ALA A 21 9.60 14.40 10.96
CA ALA A 21 10.88 14.84 10.44
C ALA A 21 11.09 14.28 9.03
N LYS A 22 11.12 15.17 8.03
CA LYS A 22 11.31 14.83 6.63
C LYS A 22 12.78 14.50 6.39
N ASN A 23 13.14 13.22 6.48
CA ASN A 23 14.44 12.73 6.06
C ASN A 23 14.40 12.29 4.58
N VAL A 24 15.14 12.99 3.73
CA VAL A 24 15.17 12.77 2.27
C VAL A 24 16.45 12.05 1.89
N CYS A 25 16.31 10.98 1.10
CA CYS A 25 17.43 10.20 0.59
C CYS A 25 17.28 10.01 -0.92
N THR A 26 18.39 9.70 -1.59
CA THR A 26 18.42 9.33 -3.01
C THR A 26 18.04 7.86 -3.17
N GLY A 27 17.30 7.52 -4.23
CA GLY A 27 16.93 6.13 -4.53
C GLY A 27 18.14 5.22 -4.72
N GLU A 28 19.20 5.72 -5.35
CA GLU A 28 20.47 5.01 -5.53
C GLU A 28 21.08 4.55 -4.20
N SER A 29 21.04 5.41 -3.16
CA SER A 29 21.58 5.05 -1.84
C SER A 29 20.87 3.84 -1.23
N LEU A 30 19.60 3.63 -1.56
CA LEU A 30 18.75 2.54 -1.10
C LEU A 30 18.63 1.39 -2.11
N SER A 31 19.41 1.44 -3.19
CA SER A 31 19.43 0.43 -4.23
C SER A 31 20.54 -0.59 -3.97
N ALA A 32 20.39 -1.78 -4.52
CA ALA A 32 21.43 -2.82 -4.46
C ALA A 32 21.50 -3.62 -5.75
N PHE A 33 22.71 -3.68 -6.31
CA PHE A 33 23.03 -4.36 -7.56
C PHE A 33 24.02 -5.52 -7.35
N ASN A 34 24.74 -5.48 -6.23
CA ASN A 34 25.77 -6.44 -5.87
C ASN A 34 25.97 -6.47 -4.34
N MET A 35 26.87 -7.33 -3.86
CA MET A 35 27.15 -7.51 -2.43
C MET A 35 27.83 -6.31 -1.75
N LEU A 36 28.51 -5.42 -2.50
CA LEU A 36 29.07 -4.18 -1.95
C LEU A 36 27.94 -3.22 -1.57
N ASP A 37 26.91 -3.12 -2.43
CA ASP A 37 25.75 -2.28 -2.15
C ASP A 37 24.99 -2.80 -0.92
N VAL A 38 24.84 -4.12 -0.78
CA VAL A 38 24.22 -4.73 0.40
C VAL A 38 24.95 -4.35 1.69
N LYS A 39 26.29 -4.29 1.66
CA LYS A 39 27.09 -3.80 2.80
C LYS A 39 26.82 -2.32 3.06
N ASN A 40 26.75 -1.50 2.02
CA ASN A 40 26.41 -0.08 2.14
C ASN A 40 25.01 0.13 2.73
N LEU A 41 24.02 -0.67 2.32
CA LEU A 41 22.68 -0.66 2.89
C LEU A 41 22.69 -1.03 4.39
N THR A 42 23.55 -1.97 4.78
CA THR A 42 23.70 -2.37 6.20
C THR A 42 24.27 -1.22 7.03
N GLU A 43 25.23 -0.46 6.50
CA GLU A 43 25.72 0.76 7.15
C GLU A 43 24.66 1.86 7.19
N MET A 44 23.85 2.00 6.14
CA MET A 44 22.71 2.93 6.16
C MET A 44 21.65 2.54 7.18
N ALA A 45 21.51 1.26 7.52
CA ALA A 45 20.57 0.83 8.56
C ALA A 45 20.91 1.39 9.95
N LYS A 46 22.16 1.83 10.16
CA LYS A 46 22.60 2.51 11.39
C LYS A 46 22.32 4.02 11.38
N LYS A 47 22.03 4.59 10.21
CA LYS A 47 21.71 6.02 10.03
C LYS A 47 20.22 6.28 10.28
N PRO A 48 19.80 7.56 10.47
CA PRO A 48 18.39 7.90 10.53
C PRO A 48 17.65 7.40 9.29
N HIS A 49 16.55 6.68 9.48
CA HIS A 49 15.80 6.09 8.37
C HIS A 49 15.22 7.15 7.44
N CYS A 50 15.27 6.86 6.15
CA CYS A 50 14.70 7.70 5.11
C CYS A 50 13.16 7.64 5.16
N THR A 51 12.53 8.80 4.95
CA THR A 51 11.07 8.92 4.88
C THR A 51 10.60 9.27 3.47
N HIS A 52 11.43 9.98 2.70
CA HIS A 52 11.16 10.42 1.34
C HIS A 52 12.33 10.07 0.45
N ILE A 53 12.04 9.45 -0.69
CA ILE A 53 13.06 9.02 -1.65
C ILE A 53 12.92 9.84 -2.92
N VAL A 54 14.05 10.32 -3.44
CA VAL A 54 14.12 10.97 -4.76
C VAL A 54 14.90 10.05 -5.70
N GLY A 55 14.27 9.66 -6.80
CA GLY A 55 14.77 8.64 -7.72
C GLY A 55 14.25 7.24 -7.39
N ASP A 56 14.72 6.27 -8.18
CA ASP A 56 14.22 4.90 -8.15
C ASP A 56 14.94 4.07 -7.10
N ILE A 57 14.19 3.16 -6.45
CA ILE A 57 14.76 2.12 -5.58
C ILE A 57 14.88 0.86 -6.42
N ILE A 58 16.11 0.41 -6.68
CA ILE A 58 16.38 -0.72 -7.55
C ILE A 58 17.08 -1.82 -6.77
N ILE A 59 16.49 -3.01 -6.71
CA ILE A 59 17.09 -4.21 -6.13
C ILE A 59 17.18 -5.23 -7.25
N GLN A 60 18.40 -5.51 -7.72
CA GLN A 60 18.57 -6.41 -8.86
C GLN A 60 19.80 -7.29 -8.82
N ASN A 61 19.70 -8.44 -9.49
CA ASN A 61 20.80 -9.39 -9.68
C ASN A 61 21.44 -9.90 -8.39
N LEU A 62 20.69 -9.94 -7.28
CA LEU A 62 21.15 -10.49 -6.01
C LEU A 62 20.77 -11.98 -5.88
N VAL A 63 21.66 -12.79 -5.34
CA VAL A 63 21.47 -14.24 -5.14
C VAL A 63 21.88 -14.63 -3.73
N ASP A 64 20.98 -15.29 -3.01
CA ASP A 64 21.21 -15.82 -1.65
C ASP A 64 21.70 -14.74 -0.66
N VAL A 65 20.97 -13.63 -0.58
CA VAL A 65 21.37 -12.44 0.18
C VAL A 65 20.43 -12.15 1.34
N GLU A 66 21.01 -11.83 2.49
CA GLU A 66 20.29 -11.19 3.59
C GLU A 66 20.26 -9.66 3.41
N LEU A 67 19.11 -9.11 3.03
CA LEU A 67 18.95 -7.67 2.79
C LEU A 67 18.50 -6.97 4.08
N PRO A 68 19.08 -5.81 4.45
CA PRO A 68 18.68 -5.06 5.65
C PRO A 68 17.35 -4.33 5.43
N VAL A 69 16.24 -5.06 5.31
CA VAL A 69 14.93 -4.54 4.90
C VAL A 69 14.34 -3.49 5.86
N GLN A 70 14.85 -3.39 7.09
CA GLN A 70 14.42 -2.40 8.08
C GLN A 70 14.53 -0.95 7.56
N ILE A 71 15.45 -0.69 6.63
CA ILE A 71 15.65 0.64 6.04
C ILE A 71 14.43 1.12 5.26
N TYR A 72 13.61 0.19 4.75
CA TYR A 72 12.42 0.50 3.95
C TYR A 72 11.17 0.77 4.78
N LYS A 73 11.14 0.35 6.07
CA LYS A 73 9.93 0.37 6.90
C LYS A 73 9.33 1.77 7.09
N ARG A 74 10.17 2.81 7.17
CA ARG A 74 9.75 4.20 7.42
C ARG A 74 9.58 5.04 6.15
N ILE A 75 9.84 4.47 4.98
CA ILE A 75 9.64 5.17 3.70
C ILE A 75 8.15 5.42 3.50
N ARG A 76 7.79 6.66 3.19
CA ARG A 76 6.40 7.12 3.00
C ARG A 76 6.15 7.55 1.58
N VAL A 77 7.13 8.21 0.96
CA VAL A 77 6.99 8.76 -0.38
C VAL A 77 8.21 8.38 -1.21
N VAL A 78 7.97 7.88 -2.41
CA VAL A 78 9.00 7.63 -3.41
C VAL A 78 8.68 8.50 -4.62
N PHE A 79 9.56 9.44 -4.94
CA PHE A 79 9.53 10.23 -6.17
C PHE A 79 10.38 9.52 -7.22
N GLY A 80 9.86 8.40 -7.70
CA GLY A 80 10.50 7.43 -8.57
C GLY A 80 9.70 6.12 -8.55
N SER A 81 10.32 5.05 -9.00
CA SER A 81 9.78 3.70 -9.05
C SER A 81 10.45 2.78 -8.03
N ILE A 82 9.73 1.75 -7.62
CA ILE A 82 10.28 0.63 -6.85
C ILE A 82 10.44 -0.55 -7.81
N ILE A 83 11.67 -1.02 -7.98
CA ILE A 83 12.06 -1.95 -9.04
C ILE A 83 12.80 -3.12 -8.40
N ILE A 84 12.26 -4.34 -8.51
CA ILE A 84 12.84 -5.56 -7.95
C ILE A 84 12.94 -6.59 -9.06
N VAL A 85 14.15 -6.85 -9.55
CA VAL A 85 14.34 -7.57 -10.82
C VAL A 85 15.44 -8.62 -10.73
N ASN A 86 15.16 -9.83 -11.23
CA ASN A 86 16.15 -10.90 -11.41
C ASN A 86 16.93 -11.26 -10.12
N ASN A 87 16.23 -11.32 -9.00
CA ASN A 87 16.82 -11.72 -7.72
C ASN A 87 16.42 -13.15 -7.35
N THR A 88 17.29 -13.85 -6.62
CA THR A 88 17.06 -15.22 -6.14
C THR A 88 17.30 -15.30 -4.63
N ASN A 89 16.35 -15.88 -3.88
CA ASN A 89 16.45 -16.16 -2.44
C ASN A 89 16.87 -14.93 -1.61
N ILE A 90 16.14 -13.82 -1.73
CA ILE A 90 16.33 -12.66 -0.83
C ILE A 90 15.55 -12.90 0.46
N VAL A 91 16.25 -12.82 1.58
CA VAL A 91 15.65 -12.86 2.92
C VAL A 91 16.08 -11.65 3.74
N PRO A 92 15.31 -11.22 4.74
CA PRO A 92 13.86 -11.43 4.89
C PRO A 92 13.05 -10.73 3.77
N PRO A 93 11.72 -10.94 3.69
CA PRO A 93 10.85 -10.25 2.73
C PRO A 93 10.99 -8.72 2.75
N ILE A 94 10.99 -8.10 1.57
CA ILE A 94 11.12 -6.66 1.41
C ILE A 94 9.78 -6.01 1.78
N PHE A 95 9.74 -5.20 2.84
CA PHE A 95 8.50 -4.64 3.35
C PHE A 95 8.50 -3.12 3.49
N PHE A 96 7.64 -2.46 2.70
CA PHE A 96 7.41 -1.02 2.73
C PHE A 96 6.21 -0.68 3.60
N GLN A 97 6.37 -0.83 4.91
CA GLN A 97 5.27 -0.73 5.89
C GLN A 97 4.58 0.64 5.90
N SER A 98 5.34 1.73 5.86
CA SER A 98 4.81 3.11 5.98
C SER A 98 4.54 3.78 4.64
N LEU A 99 4.69 3.07 3.53
CA LEU A 99 4.59 3.65 2.19
C LEU A 99 3.19 4.19 1.95
N ARG A 100 3.11 5.42 1.47
CA ARG A 100 1.86 6.13 1.18
C ARG A 100 1.72 6.44 -0.29
N VAL A 101 2.80 6.93 -0.90
CA VAL A 101 2.80 7.44 -2.26
C VAL A 101 4.01 6.94 -3.03
N VAL A 102 3.78 6.47 -4.25
CA VAL A 102 4.83 6.29 -5.26
C VAL A 102 4.46 7.16 -6.46
N ASN A 103 5.36 8.06 -6.82
CA ASN A 103 5.20 8.99 -7.92
C ASN A 103 6.34 8.79 -8.90
N ALA A 104 6.11 7.87 -9.83
CA ALA A 104 7.03 7.52 -10.89
C ALA A 104 6.89 8.48 -12.08
N SER A 105 8.01 8.76 -12.74
CA SER A 105 8.02 9.55 -13.96
C SER A 105 7.77 8.65 -15.19
N LEU A 106 8.77 7.89 -15.60
CA LEU A 106 8.74 7.12 -16.85
C LEU A 106 8.29 5.66 -16.67
N LEU A 107 8.65 5.05 -15.55
CA LEU A 107 8.45 3.63 -15.30
C LEU A 107 7.12 3.36 -14.56
N PRO A 108 6.64 2.11 -14.52
CA PRO A 108 5.59 1.71 -13.59
C PRO A 108 6.00 2.06 -12.16
N ALA A 109 5.03 2.42 -11.32
CA ALA A 109 5.28 2.77 -9.92
C ALA A 109 5.96 1.62 -9.16
N ILE A 110 5.52 0.38 -9.39
CA ILE A 110 6.15 -0.81 -8.85
C ILE A 110 6.36 -1.82 -9.97
N THR A 111 7.61 -2.29 -10.11
CA THR A 111 8.01 -3.31 -11.09
C THR A 111 8.66 -4.47 -10.35
N ILE A 112 8.14 -5.68 -10.56
CA ILE A 112 8.65 -6.92 -10.01
C ILE A 112 8.79 -7.94 -11.12
N LEU A 113 10.02 -8.25 -11.52
CA LEU A 113 10.29 -9.02 -12.73
C LEU A 113 11.32 -10.13 -12.50
N GLY A 114 11.03 -11.36 -12.90
CA GLY A 114 12.07 -12.39 -13.01
C GLY A 114 12.65 -12.89 -11.69
N ASN A 115 11.97 -12.71 -10.56
CA ASN A 115 12.51 -13.08 -9.25
C ASN A 115 12.15 -14.52 -8.86
N LYS A 116 12.99 -15.15 -8.02
CA LYS A 116 12.78 -16.49 -7.48
C LYS A 116 12.95 -16.50 -5.96
N ASN A 117 11.93 -16.93 -5.24
CA ASN A 117 11.86 -16.90 -3.77
C ASN A 117 12.15 -15.50 -3.19
N VAL A 118 11.57 -14.47 -3.80
CA VAL A 118 11.66 -13.09 -3.32
C VAL A 118 10.24 -12.58 -3.08
N MET A 119 10.01 -12.01 -1.90
CA MET A 119 8.70 -11.45 -1.54
C MET A 119 8.83 -9.93 -1.34
N MET A 120 7.84 -9.20 -1.82
CA MET A 120 7.71 -7.76 -1.61
C MET A 120 6.28 -7.46 -1.18
N HIS A 121 6.17 -6.67 -0.11
CA HIS A 121 4.88 -6.24 0.42
C HIS A 121 4.88 -4.73 0.64
N VAL A 122 3.71 -4.13 0.48
CA VAL A 122 3.42 -2.76 0.91
C VAL A 122 2.44 -2.80 2.08
N GLY A 123 2.57 -1.83 2.98
CA GLY A 123 1.62 -1.68 4.08
C GLY A 123 0.29 -1.08 3.64
N ASN A 124 -0.71 -1.16 4.53
CA ASN A 124 -2.08 -0.66 4.31
C ASN A 124 -2.16 0.87 4.15
N TYR A 125 -1.06 1.59 4.36
CA TYR A 125 -1.00 3.04 4.18
C TYR A 125 -0.78 3.44 2.72
N PHE A 126 -0.55 2.49 1.81
CA PHE A 126 -0.30 2.77 0.41
C PHE A 126 -1.58 3.22 -0.28
N LYS A 127 -1.65 4.53 -0.55
CA LYS A 127 -2.88 5.22 -0.98
C LYS A 127 -2.83 5.72 -2.42
N LYS A 128 -1.63 5.94 -2.96
CA LYS A 128 -1.50 6.56 -4.28
C LYS A 128 -0.28 6.06 -5.04
N ALA A 129 -0.52 5.54 -6.23
CA ALA A 129 0.48 5.28 -7.25
C ALA A 129 0.21 6.22 -8.43
N VAL A 130 1.26 6.91 -8.88
CA VAL A 130 1.21 7.77 -10.05
C VAL A 130 2.35 7.37 -10.97
N THR A 131 2.08 7.32 -12.26
CA THR A 131 3.08 7.24 -13.33
C THR A 131 2.77 8.32 -14.35
N GLN A 132 3.80 9.01 -14.86
CA GLN A 132 3.65 9.95 -15.98
C GLN A 132 3.80 9.23 -17.34
N ASN A 133 3.97 7.90 -17.33
CA ASN A 133 4.08 7.10 -18.54
C ASN A 133 2.83 7.23 -19.43
N LYS A 134 3.06 7.51 -20.72
CA LYS A 134 2.02 7.61 -21.75
C LYS A 134 1.24 6.31 -21.95
N GLU A 135 1.86 5.16 -21.71
CA GLU A 135 1.24 3.83 -21.86
C GLU A 135 0.31 3.46 -20.68
N LYS A 136 0.35 4.24 -19.59
CA LYS A 136 -0.49 4.12 -18.38
C LYS A 136 -0.31 2.83 -17.56
N LEU A 137 0.74 2.02 -17.79
CA LEU A 137 1.02 0.86 -16.95
C LEU A 137 1.51 1.33 -15.56
N MET A 138 0.74 1.01 -14.52
CA MET A 138 1.02 1.47 -13.15
C MET A 138 1.87 0.47 -12.37
N PHE A 139 1.59 -0.82 -12.57
CA PHE A 139 2.26 -1.91 -11.87
C PHE A 139 2.62 -3.01 -12.86
N ALA A 140 3.81 -3.60 -12.70
CA ALA A 140 4.27 -4.73 -13.50
C ALA A 140 4.75 -5.85 -12.58
N VAL A 141 4.19 -7.05 -12.70
CA VAL A 141 4.55 -8.24 -11.92
C VAL A 141 4.64 -9.43 -12.87
N LEU A 142 5.83 -9.79 -13.33
CA LEU A 142 6.01 -10.72 -14.45
C LEU A 142 7.17 -11.69 -14.22
N LEU A 143 7.08 -12.89 -14.79
CA LEU A 143 8.15 -13.87 -14.87
C LEU A 143 8.73 -14.27 -13.49
N ASN A 144 7.95 -14.14 -12.42
CA ASN A 144 8.41 -14.47 -11.08
C ASN A 144 8.14 -15.96 -10.82
N SER A 145 9.15 -16.69 -10.35
CA SER A 145 9.03 -18.13 -10.06
C SER A 145 8.17 -18.41 -8.83
N ASN A 146 8.09 -17.45 -7.91
CA ASN A 146 7.23 -17.52 -6.73
C ASN A 146 6.07 -16.54 -6.84
N GLN A 147 5.01 -16.81 -6.08
CA GLN A 147 3.92 -15.86 -5.92
C GLN A 147 4.42 -14.68 -5.09
N ILE A 148 4.35 -13.48 -5.68
CA ILE A 148 4.76 -12.23 -5.00
C ILE A 148 3.56 -11.43 -4.53
N LEU A 149 2.45 -11.50 -5.26
CA LEU A 149 1.25 -10.73 -4.99
C LEU A 149 0.11 -11.67 -4.58
N ASP A 150 -0.30 -11.61 -3.31
CA ASP A 150 -1.54 -12.23 -2.85
C ASP A 150 -2.74 -11.32 -3.12
N THR A 151 -3.97 -11.80 -2.88
CA THR A 151 -5.20 -11.02 -3.11
C THR A 151 -5.25 -9.74 -2.25
N SER A 152 -4.68 -9.76 -1.04
CA SER A 152 -4.68 -8.62 -0.13
C SER A 152 -3.80 -7.49 -0.67
N GLN A 153 -2.56 -7.84 -1.06
CA GLN A 153 -1.62 -6.92 -1.66
C GLN A 153 -2.12 -6.41 -3.01
N TYR A 154 -2.70 -7.27 -3.84
CA TYR A 154 -3.32 -6.86 -5.10
C TYR A 154 -4.37 -5.78 -4.89
N ASN A 155 -5.28 -5.96 -3.93
CA ASN A 155 -6.34 -4.98 -3.63
C ASN A 155 -5.75 -3.64 -3.17
N VAL A 156 -4.73 -3.67 -2.31
CA VAL A 156 -4.05 -2.45 -1.85
C VAL A 156 -3.43 -1.70 -3.03
N TRP A 157 -2.75 -2.39 -3.92
CA TRP A 157 -2.12 -1.78 -5.09
C TRP A 157 -3.17 -1.25 -6.07
N TYR A 158 -4.25 -2.02 -6.28
CA TYR A 158 -5.34 -1.65 -7.15
C TYR A 158 -6.01 -0.35 -6.70
N LEU A 159 -6.32 -0.24 -5.41
CA LEU A 159 -6.88 0.97 -4.80
C LEU A 159 -5.90 2.14 -4.88
N ALA A 160 -4.61 1.92 -4.68
CA ALA A 160 -3.60 2.96 -4.80
C ALA A 160 -3.50 3.53 -6.23
N GLY A 161 -3.76 2.72 -7.26
CA GLY A 161 -3.76 3.17 -8.66
C GLY A 161 -5.09 3.72 -9.17
N TYR A 162 -6.19 3.59 -8.41
CA TYR A 162 -7.53 4.00 -8.84
C TYR A 162 -7.60 5.51 -9.16
N PRO A 163 -8.32 5.94 -10.23
CA PRO A 163 -9.15 5.14 -11.15
C PRO A 163 -8.40 4.52 -12.34
N ASN A 164 -7.12 4.82 -12.51
CA ASN A 164 -6.34 4.43 -13.69
C ASN A 164 -5.38 3.26 -13.40
N SER A 165 -5.74 2.36 -12.48
CA SER A 165 -4.91 1.22 -12.13
C SER A 165 -4.82 0.26 -13.31
N LYS A 166 -3.64 0.17 -13.93
CA LYS A 166 -3.33 -0.84 -14.94
C LYS A 166 -2.20 -1.73 -14.45
N PHE A 167 -2.48 -3.02 -14.45
CA PHE A 167 -1.53 -4.07 -14.10
C PHE A 167 -1.09 -4.79 -15.35
N LEU A 168 0.21 -5.03 -15.45
CA LEU A 168 0.77 -6.03 -16.34
C LEU A 168 1.24 -7.20 -15.47
N MET A 169 0.50 -8.30 -15.49
CA MET A 169 0.80 -9.46 -14.63
C MET A 169 0.68 -10.79 -15.37
N ASP A 170 1.54 -11.74 -15.02
CA ASP A 170 1.36 -13.14 -15.41
C ASP A 170 0.28 -13.79 -14.51
N SER A 171 -0.47 -14.75 -15.04
CA SER A 171 -1.82 -15.13 -14.54
C SER A 171 -1.85 -15.91 -13.22
N LEU A 172 -0.92 -15.69 -12.31
CA LEU A 172 -0.71 -16.49 -11.09
C LEU A 172 -1.41 -15.95 -9.83
N LEU A 173 -2.35 -14.99 -9.98
CA LEU A 173 -3.18 -14.57 -8.85
C LEU A 173 -4.08 -15.73 -8.41
N GLN A 174 -3.75 -16.36 -7.28
CA GLN A 174 -4.70 -17.22 -6.59
C GLN A 174 -5.77 -16.33 -5.96
N VAL A 175 -6.88 -16.17 -6.69
CA VAL A 175 -8.10 -15.64 -6.09
C VAL A 175 -8.66 -16.75 -5.22
N LYS A 176 -8.48 -16.65 -3.91
CA LYS A 176 -9.27 -17.47 -2.99
C LYS A 176 -10.71 -16.99 -3.13
N VAL A 177 -11.58 -17.80 -3.73
CA VAL A 177 -13.01 -17.50 -3.85
C VAL A 177 -13.50 -17.16 -2.44
N CYS A 178 -13.90 -15.90 -2.22
CA CYS A 178 -14.50 -15.48 -0.96
C CYS A 178 -15.64 -16.44 -0.68
N GLY A 179 -15.61 -17.14 0.46
CA GLY A 179 -16.45 -18.29 0.78
C GLY A 179 -17.89 -18.08 0.35
N GLU A 180 -18.22 -18.54 -0.86
CA GLU A 180 -19.46 -18.20 -1.56
C GLU A 180 -20.67 -18.71 -0.76
N ASN A 181 -20.45 -19.85 -0.09
CA ASN A 181 -21.39 -20.50 0.82
C ASN A 181 -21.66 -19.70 2.11
N PHE A 182 -20.79 -18.76 2.48
CA PHE A 182 -20.98 -17.89 3.64
C PHE A 182 -21.65 -16.56 3.24
N TYR A 183 -21.23 -15.96 2.13
CA TYR A 183 -21.75 -14.65 1.71
C TYR A 183 -23.14 -14.71 1.07
N LYS A 184 -23.46 -15.75 0.29
CA LYS A 184 -24.80 -15.91 -0.31
C LYS A 184 -25.93 -15.95 0.73
N PRO A 185 -25.87 -16.76 1.80
CA PRO A 185 -26.93 -16.77 2.80
C PRO A 185 -27.01 -15.46 3.57
N ILE A 186 -25.88 -14.81 3.89
CA ILE A 186 -25.88 -13.50 4.58
C ILE A 186 -26.54 -12.42 3.71
N ALA A 187 -26.19 -12.35 2.42
CA ALA A 187 -26.81 -11.42 1.49
C ALA A 187 -28.31 -11.70 1.33
N GLY A 188 -28.71 -12.98 1.29
CA GLY A 188 -30.12 -13.39 1.28
C GLY A 188 -30.88 -12.95 2.54
N ILE A 189 -30.30 -13.17 3.73
CA ILE A 189 -30.89 -12.76 5.02
C ILE A 189 -31.05 -11.23 5.06
N LEU A 190 -29.99 -10.48 4.73
CA LEU A 190 -30.03 -9.02 4.73
C LEU A 190 -31.03 -8.47 3.71
N GLY A 191 -31.10 -9.05 2.52
CA GLY A 191 -32.08 -8.69 1.49
C GLY A 191 -33.52 -8.92 1.97
N PHE A 192 -33.80 -10.08 2.60
CA PHE A 192 -35.11 -10.37 3.15
C PHE A 192 -35.48 -9.41 4.30
N LEU A 193 -34.53 -9.12 5.19
CA LEU A 193 -34.71 -8.17 6.29
C LEU A 193 -35.05 -6.78 5.77
N PHE A 194 -34.38 -6.34 4.70
CA PHE A 194 -34.65 -5.07 4.05
C PHE A 194 -36.07 -5.03 3.47
N VAL A 195 -36.49 -6.07 2.76
CA VAL A 195 -37.86 -6.17 2.22
C VAL A 195 -38.91 -6.17 3.33
N ALA A 196 -38.70 -6.94 4.41
CA ALA A 196 -39.61 -6.99 5.55
C ALA A 196 -39.72 -5.64 6.27
N LEU A 197 -38.60 -4.95 6.49
CA LEU A 197 -38.60 -3.58 7.04
C LEU A 197 -39.32 -2.60 6.11
N THR A 198 -39.09 -2.67 4.81
CA THR A 198 -39.73 -1.79 3.83
C THR A 198 -41.25 -2.00 3.81
N LEU A 199 -41.70 -3.26 3.88
CA LEU A 199 -43.12 -3.62 3.99
C LEU A 199 -43.72 -3.13 5.31
N GLY A 200 -43.03 -3.32 6.45
CA GLY A 200 -43.47 -2.85 7.76
C GLY A 200 -43.57 -1.32 7.84
N PHE A 201 -42.60 -0.59 7.30
CA PHE A 201 -42.66 0.86 7.22
C PHE A 201 -43.76 1.34 6.27
N SER A 202 -43.96 0.65 5.14
CA SER A 202 -45.04 0.98 4.21
C SER A 202 -46.40 0.76 4.86
N THR A 203 -46.61 -0.35 5.56
CA THR A 203 -47.88 -0.62 6.24
C THR A 203 -48.15 0.39 7.34
N VAL A 204 -47.16 0.77 8.17
CA VAL A 204 -47.33 1.86 9.15
C VAL A 204 -47.62 3.19 8.45
N ALA A 205 -46.90 3.54 7.38
CA ALA A 205 -47.07 4.80 6.67
C ALA A 205 -48.44 4.93 5.97
N PHE A 206 -49.05 3.82 5.55
CA PHE A 206 -50.36 3.81 4.87
C PHE A 206 -51.54 3.56 5.82
N TYR A 207 -51.39 2.71 6.85
CA TYR A 207 -52.48 2.31 7.73
C TYR A 207 -52.51 3.02 9.08
N ASP A 208 -51.39 3.59 9.53
CA ASP A 208 -51.32 4.34 10.80
C ASP A 208 -51.43 5.86 10.57
N ARG A 209 -52.11 6.28 9.49
CA ARG A 209 -52.52 7.68 9.32
C ARG A 209 -53.76 7.91 10.18
N PRO A 210 -53.68 8.68 11.28
CA PRO A 210 -54.89 9.09 11.99
C PRO A 210 -55.71 9.96 11.04
N ASN A 211 -56.88 9.45 10.64
CA ASN A 211 -57.95 10.11 9.88
C ASN A 211 -57.63 11.56 9.46
N LEU A 212 -57.07 11.73 8.26
CA LEU A 212 -57.20 12.99 7.53
C LEU A 212 -58.68 13.15 7.20
N LYS A 213 -59.40 13.88 8.07
CA LYS A 213 -60.75 14.36 7.80
C LYS A 213 -60.68 15.21 6.53
N ILE A 214 -61.32 14.72 5.47
CA ILE A 214 -61.73 15.51 4.30
C ILE A 214 -62.79 16.51 4.78
#